data_AF-A0A2V9Y3U4-F1
#
_entry.id   AF-A0A2V9Y3U4-F1
#
_cell.length_a   1.000
_cell.length_b   1.000
_cell.length_c   1.000
_cell.angle_alpha   90.00
_cell.angle_beta   90.00
_cell.angle_gamma   90.00
#
_symmetry.space_group_name_H-M   'P 1'
#
loop_
_entity.id
_entity.type
_entity.pdbx_description
1 polymer ?
#
loop_
_entity_poly.entity_id
_entity_poly.type
_entity_poly.pdbx_seq_one_letter_code
_entity_poly.pdbx_strand_id
1 'polypeptide(L)'
;MSDRTQHATHENAASFSPRVGRSPAFLARYSSALFLVLLIGLEAGVVRFVIRDVRSANNEVQGMYASSVLGLRRIGNLQYDAQETRRSTLYALTTKDSNLQVIYADQSREADARVTEGITEYLQQAQLPQEVKLGNRLQQDWKAYLAARNEVLGSILEGSIKDAVAYDMTHGVPLFEGVRRDLEETQRLYDDQASQRLANVAALATRTVTRLLTVLVVTVLIAGVFVWVLQKDKMASTMRMARMQMDFAASVSHELRTPLAVLCSAVDNIADGVVSGKEQLAKYGSVIRNQSRQINGLVNQVILFVSTQDLKGRYELKPLAVADVVDAAVTGTAELIHKAGFTLEQH
;
A
#
# COMPACT_ATOMS: atom_id res chain seq x y z
N MET A 1 86.70 20.85 22.08
CA MET A 1 86.53 20.67 20.63
C MET A 1 85.07 20.34 20.40
N SER A 2 84.43 21.15 19.57
CA SER A 2 82.97 21.33 19.43
C SER A 2 82.31 20.19 18.66
N ASP A 3 81.17 19.67 19.14
CA ASP A 3 79.97 19.36 18.33
C ASP A 3 78.80 18.98 19.29
N ARG A 4 77.79 19.83 19.53
CA ARG A 4 76.56 20.13 18.76
C ARG A 4 75.47 19.04 18.87
N THR A 5 74.35 19.44 19.50
CA THR A 5 72.92 19.22 19.11
C THR A 5 72.42 17.81 18.81
N GLN A 6 71.20 17.37 19.09
CA GLN A 6 69.98 17.81 19.79
C GLN A 6 69.02 16.59 19.65
N HIS A 7 68.08 16.46 20.60
CA HIS A 7 66.78 15.79 20.50
C HIS A 7 66.39 15.04 19.22
N ALA A 8 65.95 13.78 19.38
CA ALA A 8 64.73 13.27 18.73
C ALA A 8 64.26 11.98 19.41
N THR A 9 63.15 12.09 20.14
CA THR A 9 62.23 11.00 20.51
C THR A 9 61.71 10.34 19.23
N HIS A 10 62.02 9.07 19.02
CA HIS A 10 61.39 8.28 17.96
C HIS A 10 60.21 7.49 18.53
N GLU A 11 59.02 7.94 18.14
CA GLU A 11 57.76 7.22 18.15
C GLU A 11 57.92 5.82 17.56
N ASN A 12 57.46 4.82 18.30
CA ASN A 12 57.34 3.45 17.84
C ASN A 12 55.97 3.29 17.14
N ALA A 13 55.94 3.58 15.83
CA ALA A 13 54.80 3.33 14.97
C ALA A 13 54.95 1.95 14.31
N ALA A 14 54.24 0.94 14.82
CA ALA A 14 54.09 -0.37 14.18
C ALA A 14 52.59 -0.75 14.09
N SER A 15 52.01 -0.34 12.96
CA SER A 15 50.95 -1.00 12.18
C SER A 15 49.88 -1.83 12.92
N PHE A 16 48.75 -1.18 13.18
CA PHE A 16 47.47 -1.82 13.48
C PHE A 16 46.84 -2.32 12.16
N SER A 17 46.88 -3.63 11.88
CA SER A 17 46.14 -4.23 10.78
C SER A 17 44.66 -4.36 11.14
N PRO A 18 43.69 -3.80 10.38
CA PRO A 18 42.29 -3.99 10.70
C PRO A 18 41.87 -5.41 10.30
N ARG A 19 41.47 -6.20 11.30
CA ARG A 19 40.68 -7.42 11.08
C ARG A 19 39.43 -7.05 10.28
N VAL A 20 39.45 -7.35 8.98
CA VAL A 20 38.25 -7.34 8.14
C VAL A 20 37.32 -8.43 8.69
N GLY A 21 36.32 -8.00 9.45
CA GLY A 21 35.29 -8.86 9.97
C GLY A 21 34.58 -9.58 8.82
N ARG A 22 34.66 -10.92 8.80
CA ARG A 22 33.72 -11.75 8.08
C ARG A 22 32.34 -11.56 8.72
N SER A 23 31.52 -10.68 8.17
CA SER A 23 30.09 -10.66 8.48
C SER A 23 29.45 -11.96 7.97
N PRO A 24 28.66 -12.69 8.78
CA PRO A 24 28.13 -13.98 8.38
C PRO A 24 26.97 -13.77 7.40
N ALA A 25 27.01 -14.46 6.26
CA ALA A 25 25.95 -14.51 5.25
C ALA A 25 24.59 -15.00 5.79
N PHE A 26 24.52 -15.40 7.06
CA PHE A 26 23.30 -15.82 7.77
C PHE A 26 22.40 -14.62 8.14
N LEU A 27 22.95 -13.45 8.45
CA LEU A 27 22.18 -12.23 8.79
C LEU A 27 21.45 -11.64 7.58
N ALA A 28 22.04 -11.73 6.39
CA ALA A 28 21.46 -11.19 5.15
C ALA A 28 20.20 -11.95 4.65
N ARG A 29 20.07 -13.22 5.05
CA ARG A 29 18.93 -14.07 4.66
C ARG A 29 17.74 -13.86 5.60
N TYR A 30 18.01 -13.66 6.89
CA TYR A 30 16.99 -13.27 7.87
C TYR A 30 16.52 -11.83 7.70
N SER A 31 17.41 -10.90 7.29
CA SER A 31 16.99 -9.52 7.02
C SER A 31 15.95 -9.44 5.90
N SER A 32 16.17 -10.15 4.79
CA SER A 32 15.25 -10.13 3.64
C SER A 32 13.86 -10.68 3.99
N ALA A 33 13.80 -11.76 4.79
CA ALA A 33 12.52 -12.33 5.25
C ALA A 33 11.79 -11.39 6.22
N LEU A 34 12.53 -10.76 7.14
CA LEU A 34 11.97 -9.82 8.12
C LEU A 34 11.45 -8.54 7.46
N PHE A 35 12.14 -8.04 6.43
CA PHE A 35 11.68 -6.92 5.60
C PHE A 35 10.41 -7.26 4.80
N LEU A 36 10.27 -8.50 4.31
CA LEU A 36 9.09 -8.95 3.57
C LEU A 36 7.85 -9.05 4.47
N VAL A 37 8.02 -9.52 5.71
CA VAL A 37 6.95 -9.52 6.72
C VAL A 37 6.52 -8.10 7.09
N LEU A 38 7.47 -7.17 7.26
CA LEU A 38 7.16 -5.76 7.51
C LEU A 38 6.40 -5.11 6.35
N LEU A 39 6.77 -5.43 5.10
CA LEU A 39 6.08 -4.94 3.91
C LEU A 39 4.63 -5.45 3.86
N ILE A 40 4.41 -6.75 4.08
CA ILE A 40 3.06 -7.34 4.10
C ILE A 40 2.21 -6.70 5.21
N GLY A 41 2.80 -6.46 6.39
CA GLY A 41 2.12 -5.78 7.49
C GLY A 41 1.71 -4.33 7.13
N LEU A 42 2.60 -3.60 6.44
CA LEU A 42 2.33 -2.25 5.97
C LEU A 42 1.18 -2.24 4.95
N GLU A 43 1.21 -3.15 3.96
CA GLU A 43 0.17 -3.32 2.94
C GLU A 43 -1.19 -3.65 3.56
N ALA A 44 -1.22 -4.60 4.51
CA ALA A 44 -2.45 -4.94 5.23
C ALA A 44 -3.01 -3.75 6.03
N GLY A 45 -2.13 -2.95 6.64
CA GLY A 45 -2.49 -1.72 7.33
C GLY A 45 -3.11 -0.69 6.39
N VAL A 46 -2.50 -0.49 5.22
CA VAL A 46 -3.00 0.38 4.14
C VAL A 46 -4.38 -0.08 3.68
N VAL A 47 -4.56 -1.36 3.37
CA VAL A 47 -5.86 -1.90 2.93
C VAL A 47 -6.94 -1.68 3.99
N ARG A 48 -6.63 -1.93 5.27
CA ARG A 48 -7.56 -1.70 6.38
C ARG A 48 -7.92 -0.22 6.52
N PHE A 49 -6.95 0.68 6.35
CA PHE A 49 -7.16 2.12 6.36
C PHE A 49 -8.10 2.55 5.23
N VAL A 50 -7.84 2.12 3.99
CA VAL A 50 -8.69 2.39 2.83
C VAL A 50 -10.13 1.92 3.06
N ILE A 51 -10.31 0.68 3.54
CA ILE A 51 -11.65 0.13 3.82
C ILE A 51 -12.37 0.96 4.88
N ARG A 52 -11.67 1.38 5.94
CA ARG A 52 -12.25 2.21 7.00
C ARG A 52 -12.65 3.59 6.48
N ASP A 53 -11.79 4.23 5.70
CA ASP A 53 -12.03 5.58 5.15
C ASP A 53 -13.22 5.56 4.19
N VAL A 54 -13.28 4.60 3.26
CA VAL A 54 -14.40 4.43 2.33
C VAL A 54 -15.71 4.12 3.05
N ARG A 55 -15.70 3.24 4.07
CA ARG A 55 -16.91 2.95 4.87
C ARG A 55 -17.39 4.17 5.63
N SER A 56 -16.48 4.97 6.19
CA SER A 56 -16.82 6.20 6.90
C SER A 56 -17.49 7.20 5.95
N ALA A 57 -16.89 7.44 4.78
CA ALA A 57 -17.45 8.32 3.76
C ALA A 57 -18.83 7.83 3.27
N ASN A 58 -18.99 6.52 3.05
CA ASN A 58 -20.26 5.95 2.61
C ASN A 58 -21.39 6.12 3.66
N ASN A 59 -21.07 5.90 4.95
CA ASN A 59 -22.05 6.07 6.03
C ASN A 59 -22.50 7.52 6.18
N GLU A 60 -21.57 8.47 6.03
CA GLU A 60 -21.85 9.91 6.08
C GLU A 60 -22.76 10.34 4.92
N VAL A 61 -22.52 9.80 3.72
CA VAL A 61 -23.36 10.05 2.54
C VAL A 61 -24.75 9.45 2.69
N GLN A 62 -24.89 8.21 3.19
CA GLN A 62 -26.21 7.59 3.35
C GLN A 62 -27.09 8.27 4.38
N GLY A 63 -26.53 8.70 5.53
CA GLY A 63 -27.28 9.45 6.54
C GLY A 63 -27.81 10.78 6.00
N MET A 64 -27.06 11.41 5.09
CA MET A 64 -27.39 12.69 4.48
C MET A 64 -28.49 12.58 3.41
N TYR A 65 -28.44 11.57 2.53
CA TYR A 65 -29.48 11.33 1.54
C TYR A 65 -30.81 10.98 2.20
N ALA A 66 -30.79 10.14 3.24
CA ALA A 66 -31.99 9.76 3.95
C ALA A 66 -32.68 10.98 4.60
N SER A 67 -31.96 11.80 5.38
CA SER A 67 -32.61 12.91 6.10
C SER A 67 -33.13 14.02 5.17
N SER A 68 -32.36 14.37 4.13
CA SER A 68 -32.67 15.54 3.30
C SER A 68 -33.75 15.23 2.27
N VAL A 69 -33.67 14.07 1.60
CA VAL A 69 -34.65 13.68 0.58
C VAL A 69 -35.99 13.28 1.22
N LEU A 70 -35.98 12.59 2.36
CA LEU A 70 -37.22 12.26 3.07
C LEU A 70 -37.91 13.53 3.61
N GLY A 71 -37.15 14.49 4.12
CA GLY A 71 -37.67 15.79 4.59
C GLY A 71 -38.36 16.57 3.46
N LEU A 72 -37.69 16.70 2.31
CA LEU A 72 -38.24 17.35 1.11
C LEU A 72 -39.53 16.69 0.61
N ARG A 73 -39.54 15.34 0.53
CA ARG A 73 -40.73 14.59 0.11
C ARG A 73 -41.91 14.81 1.05
N ARG A 74 -41.64 14.88 2.36
CA ARG A 74 -42.67 15.10 3.39
C ARG A 74 -43.28 16.51 3.29
N ILE A 75 -42.46 17.53 3.04
CA ILE A 75 -42.96 18.89 2.81
C ILE A 75 -43.80 18.97 1.53
N GLY A 76 -43.38 18.28 0.46
CA GLY A 76 -44.18 18.17 -0.76
C GLY A 76 -45.57 17.58 -0.51
N ASN A 77 -45.67 16.53 0.31
CA ASN A 77 -46.96 15.95 0.71
C ASN A 77 -47.80 16.94 1.53
N LEU A 78 -47.18 17.66 2.48
CA LEU A 78 -47.86 18.69 3.28
C LEU A 78 -48.42 19.82 2.41
N GLN A 79 -47.65 20.29 1.43
CA GLN A 79 -48.10 21.29 0.46
C GLN A 79 -49.29 20.77 -0.34
N TYR A 80 -49.22 19.52 -0.82
CA TYR A 80 -50.31 18.90 -1.55
C TYR A 80 -51.59 18.81 -0.70
N ASP A 81 -51.52 18.28 0.52
CA ASP A 81 -52.70 18.14 1.40
C ASP A 81 -53.25 19.50 1.86
N ALA A 82 -52.40 20.52 2.05
CA ALA A 82 -52.84 21.88 2.33
C ALA A 82 -53.60 22.49 1.15
N GLN A 83 -53.08 22.32 -0.07
CA GLN A 83 -53.79 22.73 -1.29
C GLN A 83 -55.10 21.97 -1.48
N GLU A 84 -55.12 20.68 -1.16
CA GLU A 84 -56.32 19.85 -1.24
C GLU A 84 -57.40 20.31 -0.25
N THR A 85 -57.00 20.67 0.97
CA THR A 85 -57.90 21.26 1.99
C THR A 85 -58.58 22.52 1.46
N ARG A 86 -57.79 23.41 0.84
CA ARG A 86 -58.27 24.67 0.26
C ARG A 86 -59.15 24.44 -0.96
N ARG A 87 -58.73 23.56 -1.87
CA ARG A 87 -59.46 23.22 -3.10
C ARG A 87 -60.85 22.66 -2.79
N SER A 88 -60.93 21.73 -1.85
CA SER A 88 -62.20 21.14 -1.42
C SER A 88 -63.12 22.18 -0.78
N THR A 89 -62.58 23.09 0.03
CA THR A 89 -63.36 24.23 0.58
C THR A 89 -63.94 25.11 -0.53
N LEU A 90 -63.16 25.40 -1.57
CA LEU A 90 -63.61 26.20 -2.71
C LEU A 90 -64.68 25.48 -3.55
N TYR A 91 -64.62 24.16 -3.66
CA TYR A 91 -65.69 23.39 -4.31
C TYR A 91 -66.99 23.40 -3.49
N ALA A 92 -66.90 23.31 -2.16
CA ALA A 92 -68.07 23.50 -1.29
C ALA A 92 -68.70 24.89 -1.47
N LEU A 93 -67.87 25.94 -1.62
CA LEU A 93 -68.33 27.31 -1.87
C LEU A 93 -69.01 27.50 -3.23
N THR A 94 -68.57 26.78 -4.26
CA THR A 94 -68.99 27.03 -5.66
C THR A 94 -70.10 26.11 -6.14
N THR A 95 -70.31 24.96 -5.51
CA THR A 95 -71.39 24.04 -5.87
C THR A 95 -72.75 24.50 -5.32
N LYS A 96 -73.81 24.25 -6.08
CA LYS A 96 -75.20 24.52 -5.69
C LYS A 96 -75.91 23.32 -5.06
N ASP A 97 -75.31 22.14 -5.14
CA ASP A 97 -75.87 20.91 -4.61
C ASP A 97 -75.45 20.74 -3.14
N SER A 98 -76.41 20.82 -2.22
CA SER A 98 -76.20 20.68 -0.78
C SER A 98 -75.57 19.35 -0.39
N ASN A 99 -75.86 18.26 -1.09
CA ASN A 99 -75.23 16.96 -0.80
C ASN A 99 -73.75 16.98 -1.16
N LEU A 100 -73.39 17.61 -2.29
CA LEU A 100 -71.99 17.79 -2.68
C LEU A 100 -71.24 18.74 -1.75
N GLN A 101 -71.90 19.77 -1.19
CA GLN A 101 -71.29 20.67 -0.21
C GLN A 101 -70.80 19.90 1.02
N VAL A 102 -71.60 18.96 1.53
CA VAL A 102 -71.22 18.11 2.67
C VAL A 102 -70.03 17.23 2.31
N ILE A 103 -70.04 16.61 1.13
CA ILE A 103 -68.93 15.75 0.67
C ILE A 103 -67.62 16.55 0.58
N TYR A 104 -67.64 17.74 -0.03
CA TYR A 104 -66.45 18.58 -0.13
C TYR A 104 -65.99 19.13 1.23
N ALA A 105 -66.91 19.40 2.15
CA ALA A 105 -66.58 19.76 3.53
C ALA A 105 -65.84 18.63 4.24
N ASP A 106 -66.29 17.38 4.08
CA ASP A 106 -65.63 16.22 4.67
C ASP A 106 -64.27 15.93 4.02
N GLN A 107 -64.15 16.04 2.69
CA GLN A 107 -62.85 15.94 2.00
C GLN A 107 -61.85 17.00 2.47
N SER A 108 -62.31 18.22 2.72
CA SER A 108 -61.49 19.27 3.31
C SER A 108 -61.01 18.89 4.71
N ARG A 109 -61.88 18.27 5.53
CA ARG A 109 -61.54 17.80 6.88
C ARG A 109 -60.55 16.63 6.87
N GLU A 110 -60.72 15.68 5.97
CA GLU A 110 -59.78 14.56 5.83
C GLU A 110 -58.38 15.03 5.39
N ALA A 111 -58.33 15.98 4.45
CA ALA A 111 -57.07 16.57 4.02
C ALA A 111 -56.41 17.36 5.17
N ASP A 112 -57.19 18.10 5.96
CA ASP A 112 -56.61 18.86 7.06
C ASP A 112 -56.03 18.01 8.18
N ALA A 113 -56.60 16.83 8.43
CA ALA A 113 -56.11 15.90 9.42
C ALA A 113 -54.70 15.42 9.05
N ARG A 114 -54.47 15.13 7.76
CA ARG A 114 -53.15 14.74 7.24
C ARG A 114 -52.13 15.87 7.34
N VAL A 115 -52.53 17.11 7.06
CA VAL A 115 -51.65 18.28 7.26
C VAL A 115 -51.29 18.44 8.75
N THR A 116 -52.28 18.33 9.64
CA THR A 116 -52.10 18.49 11.08
C THR A 116 -51.17 17.41 11.65
N GLU A 117 -51.35 16.16 11.22
CA GLU A 117 -50.48 15.04 11.56
C GLU A 117 -49.06 15.29 11.03
N GLY A 118 -48.91 15.63 9.75
CA GLY A 118 -47.60 15.85 9.15
C GLY A 118 -46.82 17.03 9.75
N ILE A 119 -47.51 18.11 10.18
CA ILE A 119 -46.87 19.22 10.92
C ILE A 119 -46.39 18.73 12.30
N THR A 120 -47.18 17.90 12.97
CA THR A 120 -46.80 17.32 14.27
C THR A 120 -45.58 16.41 14.14
N GLU A 121 -45.56 15.55 13.12
CA GLU A 121 -44.40 14.71 12.84
C GLU A 121 -43.15 15.52 12.46
N TYR A 122 -43.32 16.61 11.70
CA TYR A 122 -42.23 17.54 11.40
C TYR A 122 -41.62 18.12 12.67
N LEU A 123 -42.45 18.61 13.59
CA LEU A 123 -42.01 19.16 14.87
C LEU A 123 -41.32 18.13 15.78
N GLN A 124 -41.74 16.86 15.74
CA GLN A 124 -41.08 15.79 16.49
C GLN A 124 -39.68 15.44 15.95
N GLN A 125 -39.44 15.65 14.65
CA GLN A 125 -38.18 15.34 13.98
C GLN A 125 -37.25 16.54 13.87
N ALA A 126 -37.76 17.76 14.07
CA ALA A 126 -36.99 18.98 14.01
C ALA A 126 -35.85 18.97 15.06
N GLN A 127 -34.61 19.08 14.59
CA GLN A 127 -33.41 19.06 15.45
C GLN A 127 -32.83 20.46 15.61
N LEU A 128 -33.02 21.32 14.62
CA LEU A 128 -32.44 22.66 14.61
C LEU A 128 -33.41 23.68 15.22
N PRO A 129 -32.93 24.67 16.00
CA PRO A 129 -33.79 25.71 16.56
C PRO A 129 -34.59 26.50 15.52
N GLN A 130 -34.07 26.63 14.31
CA GLN A 130 -34.76 27.29 13.20
C GLN A 130 -35.93 26.44 12.68
N GLU A 131 -35.77 25.12 12.57
CA GLU A 131 -36.83 24.18 12.17
C GLU A 131 -37.98 24.20 13.18
N VAL A 132 -37.66 24.15 14.47
CA VAL A 132 -38.67 24.20 15.54
C VAL A 132 -39.45 25.51 15.51
N LYS A 133 -38.77 26.66 15.32
CA LYS A 133 -39.44 27.97 15.21
C LYS A 133 -40.41 28.01 14.03
N LEU A 134 -39.96 27.53 12.87
CA LEU A 134 -40.73 27.57 11.63
C LEU A 134 -41.91 26.60 11.68
N GLY A 135 -41.73 25.41 12.25
CA GLY A 135 -42.79 24.45 12.49
C GLY A 135 -43.85 24.95 13.48
N ASN A 136 -43.45 25.64 14.54
CA ASN A 136 -44.41 26.21 15.50
C ASN A 136 -45.23 27.34 14.86
N ARG A 137 -44.60 28.17 14.03
CA ARG A 137 -45.30 29.22 13.27
C ARG A 137 -46.29 28.61 12.28
N LEU A 138 -45.85 27.61 11.51
CA LEU A 138 -46.68 26.86 10.58
C LEU A 138 -47.89 26.22 11.29
N GLN A 139 -47.67 25.60 12.46
CA GLN A 139 -48.76 25.01 13.25
C GLN A 139 -49.78 26.05 13.71
N GLN A 140 -49.31 27.22 14.14
CA GLN A 140 -50.17 28.32 14.57
C GLN A 140 -50.98 28.89 13.41
N ASP A 141 -50.33 29.17 12.28
CA ASP A 141 -50.97 29.72 11.08
C ASP A 141 -51.96 28.72 10.47
N TRP A 142 -51.61 27.43 10.49
CA TRP A 142 -52.50 26.34 10.08
C TRP A 142 -53.76 26.29 10.94
N LYS A 143 -53.61 26.35 12.27
CA LYS A 143 -54.75 26.37 13.20
C LYS A 143 -55.65 27.60 12.98
N ALA A 144 -55.06 28.76 12.71
CA ALA A 144 -55.81 29.97 12.41
C ALA A 144 -56.59 29.85 11.08
N TYR A 145 -55.95 29.30 10.04
CA TYR A 145 -56.61 29.00 8.77
C TYR A 145 -57.79 28.02 8.95
N LEU A 146 -57.60 26.93 9.71
CA LEU A 146 -58.67 25.97 9.97
C LEU A 146 -59.87 26.57 10.71
N ALA A 147 -59.63 27.49 11.65
CA ALA A 147 -60.71 28.21 12.31
C ALA A 147 -61.51 29.05 11.31
N ALA A 148 -60.84 29.79 10.43
CA ALA A 148 -61.52 30.56 9.39
C ALA A 148 -62.25 29.66 8.36
N ARG A 149 -61.63 28.55 7.95
CA ARG A 149 -62.22 27.54 7.07
C ARG A 149 -63.49 26.95 7.68
N ASN A 150 -63.48 26.65 8.98
CA ASN A 150 -64.65 26.12 9.68
C ASN A 150 -65.82 27.11 9.69
N GLU A 151 -65.55 28.40 9.86
CA GLU A 151 -66.56 29.46 9.76
C GLU A 151 -67.19 29.53 8.36
N VAL A 152 -66.34 29.44 7.32
CA VAL A 152 -66.78 29.38 5.92
C VAL A 152 -67.67 28.17 5.67
N LEU A 153 -67.26 26.97 6.10
CA LEU A 153 -68.05 25.75 5.96
C LEU A 153 -69.36 25.81 6.77
N GLY A 154 -69.35 26.39 7.97
CA GLY A 154 -70.55 26.61 8.77
C GLY A 154 -71.56 27.50 8.05
N SER A 155 -71.10 28.64 7.54
CA SER A 155 -71.93 29.57 6.76
C SER A 155 -72.52 28.93 5.50
N ILE A 156 -71.79 28.03 4.83
CA ILE A 156 -72.29 27.27 3.68
C ILE A 156 -73.45 26.36 4.09
N LEU A 157 -73.28 25.60 5.18
CA LEU A 157 -74.28 24.65 5.67
C LEU A 157 -75.53 25.34 6.24
N GLU A 158 -75.40 26.56 6.74
CA GLU A 158 -76.52 27.42 7.16
C GLU A 158 -77.24 28.09 5.97
N GLY A 159 -76.70 27.95 4.75
CA GLY A 159 -77.27 28.49 3.52
C GLY A 159 -76.83 29.93 3.20
N SER A 160 -75.94 30.54 3.99
CA SER A 160 -75.39 31.88 3.74
C SER A 160 -74.11 31.84 2.90
N ILE A 161 -74.24 31.48 1.63
CA ILE A 161 -73.10 31.39 0.70
C ILE A 161 -72.43 32.76 0.49
N LYS A 162 -73.19 33.86 0.49
CA LYS A 162 -72.63 35.21 0.30
C LYS A 162 -71.71 35.62 1.45
N ASP A 163 -72.13 35.35 2.69
CA ASP A 163 -71.33 35.65 3.87
C ASP A 163 -70.11 34.73 3.93
N ALA A 164 -70.28 33.45 3.58
CA ALA A 164 -69.18 32.49 3.45
C ALA A 164 -68.10 32.98 2.48
N VAL A 165 -68.48 33.45 1.29
CA VAL A 165 -67.54 34.00 0.30
C VAL A 165 -66.87 35.27 0.82
N ALA A 166 -67.63 36.20 1.40
CA ALA A 166 -67.06 37.44 1.93
C ALA A 166 -66.05 37.18 3.06
N TYR A 167 -66.39 36.26 3.98
CA TYR A 167 -65.51 35.86 5.06
C TYR A 167 -64.26 35.13 4.55
N ASP A 168 -64.42 34.24 3.56
CA ASP A 168 -63.29 33.56 2.94
C ASP A 168 -62.32 34.53 2.25
N MET A 169 -62.84 35.51 1.51
CA MET A 169 -62.00 36.52 0.84
C MET A 169 -61.27 37.43 1.82
N THR A 170 -61.89 37.74 2.96
CA THR A 170 -61.32 38.67 3.97
C THR A 170 -60.38 37.98 4.95
N HIS A 171 -60.65 36.73 5.30
CA HIS A 171 -59.90 35.99 6.33
C HIS A 171 -59.28 34.69 5.78
N GLY A 172 -60.06 33.85 5.11
CA GLY A 172 -59.63 32.54 4.62
C GLY A 172 -58.44 32.60 3.66
N VAL A 173 -58.50 33.48 2.65
CA VAL A 173 -57.43 33.66 1.65
C VAL A 173 -56.13 34.17 2.30
N PRO A 174 -56.11 35.28 3.07
CA PRO A 174 -54.87 35.74 3.71
C PRO A 174 -54.24 34.72 4.66
N LEU A 175 -55.05 34.00 5.43
CA LEU A 175 -54.56 32.97 6.35
C LEU A 175 -53.95 31.78 5.61
N PHE A 176 -54.58 31.33 4.53
CA PHE A 176 -54.03 30.26 3.69
C PHE A 176 -52.73 30.68 3.00
N GLU A 177 -52.62 31.93 2.55
CA GLU A 177 -51.39 32.49 2.00
C GLU A 177 -50.25 32.54 3.02
N GLY A 178 -50.57 32.73 4.31
CA GLY A 178 -49.61 32.58 5.41
C GLY A 178 -49.07 31.15 5.50
N VAL A 179 -49.97 30.16 5.55
CA VAL A 179 -49.62 28.73 5.56
C VAL A 179 -48.76 28.34 4.35
N ARG A 180 -49.15 28.77 3.15
CA ARG A 180 -48.39 28.48 1.92
C ARG A 180 -46.97 29.03 2.01
N ARG A 181 -46.82 30.27 2.49
CA ARG A 181 -45.51 30.92 2.67
C ARG A 181 -44.65 30.16 3.69
N ASP A 182 -45.24 29.70 4.79
CA ASP A 182 -44.54 28.92 5.80
C ASP A 182 -44.07 27.56 5.27
N LEU A 183 -44.91 26.87 4.49
CA LEU A 183 -44.52 25.62 3.82
C LEU A 183 -43.42 25.85 2.79
N GLU A 184 -43.46 26.94 2.02
CA GLU A 184 -42.40 27.32 1.08
C GLU A 184 -41.09 27.67 1.79
N GLU A 185 -41.14 28.38 2.91
CA GLU A 185 -39.95 28.72 3.70
C GLU A 185 -39.34 27.46 4.31
N THR A 186 -40.18 26.52 4.78
CA THR A 186 -39.72 25.20 5.24
C THR A 186 -39.01 24.46 4.11
N GLN A 187 -39.58 24.43 2.91
CA GLN A 187 -38.97 23.78 1.74
C GLN A 187 -37.60 24.38 1.41
N ARG A 188 -37.51 25.72 1.35
CA ARG A 188 -36.26 26.44 1.05
C ARG A 188 -35.16 26.12 2.07
N LEU A 189 -35.51 25.98 3.35
CA LEU A 189 -34.56 25.61 4.39
C LEU A 189 -33.95 24.22 4.11
N TYR A 190 -34.78 23.24 3.72
CA TYR A 190 -34.27 21.91 3.35
C TYR A 190 -33.46 21.93 2.05
N ASP A 191 -33.86 22.72 1.06
CA ASP A 191 -33.13 22.87 -0.20
C ASP A 191 -31.73 23.48 0.01
N ASP A 192 -31.61 24.51 0.85
CA ASP A 192 -30.33 25.14 1.20
C ASP A 192 -29.42 24.16 1.97
N GLN A 193 -29.99 23.48 2.99
CA GLN A 193 -29.25 22.45 3.72
C GLN A 193 -28.78 21.30 2.80
N ALA A 194 -29.64 20.81 1.91
CA ALA A 194 -29.28 19.76 0.96
C ALA A 194 -28.15 20.21 0.03
N SER A 195 -28.23 21.45 -0.48
CA SER A 195 -27.23 22.02 -1.39
C SER A 195 -25.85 22.19 -0.73
N GLN A 196 -25.81 22.73 0.50
CA GLN A 196 -24.57 22.86 1.27
C GLN A 196 -23.96 21.49 1.60
N ARG A 197 -24.80 20.53 1.97
CA ARG A 197 -24.36 19.17 2.28
C ARG A 197 -23.84 18.43 1.05
N LEU A 198 -24.48 18.59 -0.12
CA LEU A 198 -23.98 18.08 -1.41
C LEU A 198 -22.60 18.65 -1.77
N ALA A 199 -22.39 19.95 -1.59
CA ALA A 199 -21.09 20.58 -1.82
C ALA A 199 -20.01 20.01 -0.88
N ASN A 200 -20.36 19.77 0.39
CA ASN A 200 -19.46 19.13 1.35
C ASN A 200 -19.13 17.68 0.94
N VAL A 201 -20.09 16.91 0.42
CA VAL A 201 -19.84 15.55 -0.09
C VAL A 201 -18.89 15.56 -1.28
N ALA A 202 -19.05 16.48 -2.23
CA ALA A 202 -18.13 16.59 -3.37
C ALA A 202 -16.70 16.92 -2.91
N ALA A 203 -16.55 17.79 -1.91
CA ALA A 203 -15.27 18.11 -1.29
C ALA A 203 -14.67 16.93 -0.48
N LEU A 204 -15.50 16.15 0.22
CA LEU A 204 -15.07 14.95 0.94
C LEU A 204 -14.65 13.85 -0.03
N ALA A 205 -15.41 13.62 -1.11
CA ALA A 205 -15.09 12.64 -2.14
C ALA A 205 -13.74 12.93 -2.81
N THR A 206 -13.48 14.19 -3.18
CA THR A 206 -12.18 14.59 -3.75
C THR A 206 -11.02 14.40 -2.76
N ARG A 207 -11.23 14.70 -1.46
CA ARG A 207 -10.22 14.43 -0.41
C ARG A 207 -9.96 12.94 -0.22
N THR A 208 -10.99 12.10 -0.22
CA THR A 208 -10.85 10.64 -0.12
C THR A 208 -10.12 10.10 -1.35
N VAL A 209 -10.51 10.50 -2.56
CA VAL A 209 -9.84 10.07 -3.80
C VAL A 209 -8.36 10.46 -3.81
N THR A 210 -8.02 11.69 -3.43
CA THR A 210 -6.62 12.14 -3.36
C THR A 210 -5.80 11.40 -2.30
N ARG A 211 -6.39 11.09 -1.13
CA ARG A 211 -5.77 10.23 -0.11
C ARG A 211 -5.53 8.82 -0.62
N LEU A 212 -6.49 8.22 -1.32
CA LEU A 212 -6.33 6.88 -1.89
C LEU A 212 -5.26 6.84 -2.97
N LEU A 213 -5.20 7.85 -3.85
CA LEU A 213 -4.15 7.96 -4.86
C LEU A 213 -2.77 8.14 -4.24
N THR A 214 -2.62 8.99 -3.22
CA THR A 214 -1.34 9.18 -2.53
C THR A 214 -0.87 7.90 -1.84
N VAL A 215 -1.77 7.19 -1.16
CA VAL A 215 -1.49 5.89 -0.56
C VAL A 215 -1.05 4.88 -1.63
N LEU A 216 -1.77 4.77 -2.74
CA LEU A 216 -1.42 3.87 -3.85
C LEU A 216 -0.02 4.17 -4.40
N VAL A 217 0.29 5.44 -4.66
CA VAL A 217 1.61 5.85 -5.18
C VAL A 217 2.72 5.50 -4.20
N VAL A 218 2.54 5.81 -2.91
CA VAL A 218 3.53 5.48 -1.87
C VAL A 218 3.74 3.97 -1.77
N THR A 219 2.66 3.19 -1.80
CA THR A 219 2.72 1.73 -1.79
C THR A 219 3.51 1.17 -2.97
N VAL A 220 3.22 1.62 -4.20
CA VAL A 220 3.94 1.20 -5.41
C VAL A 220 5.43 1.58 -5.34
N LEU A 221 5.76 2.78 -4.82
CA LEU A 221 7.14 3.21 -4.65
C LEU A 221 7.89 2.34 -3.64
N ILE A 222 7.28 2.01 -2.49
CA ILE A 222 7.89 1.14 -1.48
C ILE A 222 8.13 -0.26 -2.06
N ALA A 223 7.15 -0.83 -2.77
CA ALA A 223 7.30 -2.11 -3.44
C ALA A 223 8.41 -2.08 -4.51
N GLY A 224 8.52 -0.98 -5.28
CA GLY A 224 9.58 -0.79 -6.27
C GLY A 224 10.98 -0.74 -5.65
N VAL A 225 11.16 0.03 -4.58
CA VAL A 225 12.41 0.09 -3.82
C VAL A 225 12.77 -1.28 -3.25
N PHE A 226 11.79 -2.02 -2.74
CA PHE A 226 11.99 -3.37 -2.23
C PHE A 226 12.55 -4.33 -3.28
N VAL A 227 11.96 -4.35 -4.48
CA VAL A 227 12.45 -5.15 -5.60
C VAL A 227 13.87 -4.75 -5.99
N TRP A 228 14.16 -3.45 -6.04
CA TRP A 228 15.49 -2.94 -6.39
C TRP A 228 16.57 -3.38 -5.39
N VAL A 229 16.29 -3.27 -4.08
CA VAL A 229 17.23 -3.70 -3.02
C VAL A 229 17.55 -5.18 -3.11
N LEU A 230 16.56 -6.04 -3.40
CA LEU A 230 16.78 -7.48 -3.53
C LEU A 230 17.58 -7.89 -4.78
N GLN A 231 17.44 -7.15 -5.88
CA GLN A 231 18.12 -7.48 -7.13
C GLN A 231 19.60 -7.07 -7.13
N LYS A 232 19.97 -5.99 -6.42
CA LYS A 232 21.35 -5.45 -6.42
C LYS A 232 22.40 -6.49 -5.98
N ASP A 233 22.07 -7.27 -4.95
CA ASP A 233 23.02 -8.21 -4.35
C ASP A 233 23.22 -9.46 -5.21
N LYS A 234 22.18 -9.89 -5.93
CA LYS A 234 22.25 -11.03 -6.85
C LYS A 234 23.16 -10.71 -8.04
N MET A 235 22.97 -9.57 -8.70
CA MET A 235 23.79 -9.17 -9.85
C MET A 235 25.28 -9.04 -9.51
N ALA A 236 25.60 -8.40 -8.37
CA ALA A 236 26.98 -8.24 -7.93
C ALA A 236 27.68 -9.58 -7.66
N SER A 237 26.95 -10.55 -7.11
CA SER A 237 27.50 -11.88 -6.84
C SER A 237 27.81 -12.68 -8.12
N THR A 238 26.93 -12.63 -9.11
CA THR A 238 27.10 -13.33 -10.39
C THR A 238 28.29 -12.76 -11.16
N MET A 239 28.44 -11.43 -11.19
CA MET A 239 29.58 -10.78 -11.85
C MET A 239 30.92 -11.14 -11.21
N ARG A 240 30.97 -11.22 -9.86
CA ARG A 240 32.17 -11.65 -9.15
C ARG A 240 32.55 -13.11 -9.48
N MET A 241 31.55 -14.00 -9.54
CA MET A 241 31.77 -15.40 -9.92
C MET A 241 32.29 -15.53 -11.35
N ALA A 242 31.68 -14.82 -12.30
CA ALA A 242 32.14 -14.80 -13.69
C ALA A 242 33.58 -14.28 -13.81
N ARG A 243 33.94 -13.24 -13.06
CA ARG A 243 35.30 -12.70 -13.05
C ARG A 243 36.32 -13.69 -12.49
N MET A 244 36.02 -14.36 -11.37
CA MET A 244 36.91 -15.39 -10.81
C MET A 244 37.12 -16.56 -11.77
N GLN A 245 36.09 -16.97 -12.52
CA GLN A 245 36.22 -18.01 -13.56
C GLN A 245 37.14 -17.56 -14.70
N MET A 246 37.01 -16.31 -15.16
CA MET A 246 37.88 -15.74 -16.19
C MET A 246 39.33 -15.63 -15.73
N ASP A 247 39.58 -15.11 -14.52
CA ASP A 247 40.92 -14.96 -13.96
C ASP A 247 41.59 -16.33 -13.74
N PHE A 248 40.83 -17.34 -13.30
CA PHE A 248 41.32 -18.72 -13.18
C PHE A 248 41.72 -19.30 -14.55
N ALA A 249 40.85 -19.19 -15.56
CA ALA A 249 41.14 -19.71 -16.89
C ALA A 249 42.37 -19.03 -17.51
N ALA A 250 42.52 -17.71 -17.32
CA ALA A 250 43.68 -16.95 -17.77
C ALA A 250 44.96 -17.41 -17.07
N SER A 251 44.92 -17.58 -15.74
CA SER A 251 46.06 -18.05 -14.95
C SER A 251 46.50 -19.46 -15.34
N VAL A 252 45.57 -20.42 -15.45
CA VAL A 252 45.89 -21.80 -15.85
C VAL A 252 46.49 -21.84 -17.25
N SER A 253 45.94 -21.05 -18.18
CA SER A 253 46.45 -20.98 -19.55
C SER A 253 47.87 -20.45 -19.62
N HIS A 254 48.20 -19.44 -18.80
CA HIS A 254 49.54 -18.86 -18.74
C HIS A 254 50.56 -19.85 -18.14
N GLU A 255 50.20 -20.48 -17.03
CA GLU A 255 51.05 -21.48 -16.35
C GLU A 255 51.29 -22.73 -17.19
N LEU A 256 50.38 -23.10 -18.10
CA LEU A 256 50.58 -24.21 -19.04
C LEU A 256 51.42 -23.82 -20.27
N ARG A 257 51.28 -22.58 -20.75
CA ARG A 257 51.96 -22.13 -21.99
C ARG A 257 53.48 -22.12 -21.84
N THR A 258 53.99 -21.66 -20.70
CA THR A 258 55.43 -21.55 -20.43
C THR A 258 56.16 -22.90 -20.46
N PRO A 259 55.77 -23.93 -19.67
CA PRO A 259 56.43 -25.24 -19.71
C PRO A 259 56.25 -25.94 -21.05
N LEU A 260 55.10 -25.74 -21.71
CA LEU A 260 54.83 -26.29 -23.04
C LEU A 260 55.76 -25.69 -24.10
N ALA A 261 55.98 -24.37 -24.09
CA ALA A 261 56.91 -23.71 -25.01
C ALA A 261 58.35 -24.20 -24.83
N VAL A 262 58.80 -24.39 -23.58
CA VAL A 262 60.11 -24.96 -23.26
C VAL A 262 60.24 -26.40 -23.75
N LEU A 263 59.18 -27.21 -23.56
CA LEU A 263 59.13 -28.59 -24.04
C LEU A 263 59.21 -28.66 -25.56
N CYS A 264 58.38 -27.88 -26.27
CA CYS A 264 58.40 -27.80 -27.73
C CYS A 264 59.78 -27.39 -28.24
N SER A 265 60.37 -26.32 -27.70
CA SER A 265 61.72 -25.89 -28.09
C SER A 265 62.79 -26.97 -27.85
N ALA A 266 62.69 -27.72 -26.76
CA ALA A 266 63.61 -28.82 -26.49
C ALA A 266 63.44 -29.99 -27.49
N VAL A 267 62.21 -30.30 -27.89
CA VAL A 267 61.89 -31.33 -28.88
C VAL A 267 62.33 -30.89 -30.28
N ASP A 268 62.04 -29.65 -30.67
CA ASP A 268 62.40 -29.09 -31.98
C ASP A 268 63.92 -29.08 -32.17
N ASN A 269 64.69 -28.66 -31.16
CA ASN A 269 66.16 -28.71 -31.20
C ASN A 269 66.72 -30.14 -31.38
N ILE A 270 66.04 -31.16 -30.84
CA ILE A 270 66.43 -32.56 -31.08
C ILE A 270 66.06 -32.97 -32.52
N ALA A 271 64.86 -32.61 -32.98
CA ALA A 271 64.34 -32.97 -34.30
C ALA A 271 65.15 -32.33 -35.44
N ASP A 272 65.58 -31.07 -35.27
CA ASP A 272 66.36 -30.30 -36.24
C ASP A 272 67.86 -30.69 -36.26
N GLY A 273 68.27 -31.66 -35.43
CA GLY A 273 69.65 -32.15 -35.38
C GLY A 273 70.65 -31.21 -34.71
N VAL A 274 70.18 -30.15 -34.03
CA VAL A 274 71.02 -29.22 -33.27
C VAL A 274 71.71 -29.92 -32.10
N VAL A 275 71.05 -30.92 -31.52
CA VAL A 275 71.57 -31.73 -30.40
C VAL A 275 72.52 -32.81 -30.92
N SER A 276 73.81 -32.67 -30.62
CA SER A 276 74.86 -33.59 -31.04
C SER A 276 75.47 -34.34 -29.86
N GLY A 277 75.46 -35.67 -29.91
CA GLY A 277 76.08 -36.53 -28.91
C GLY A 277 75.17 -36.95 -27.76
N LYS A 278 75.55 -38.04 -27.08
CA LYS A 278 74.75 -38.68 -26.02
C LYS A 278 74.54 -37.78 -24.80
N GLU A 279 75.49 -36.92 -24.47
CA GLU A 279 75.43 -36.04 -23.30
C GLU A 279 74.42 -34.91 -23.48
N GLN A 280 74.42 -34.22 -24.63
CA GLN A 280 73.42 -33.19 -24.92
C GLN A 280 72.01 -33.79 -25.04
N LEU A 281 71.88 -34.97 -25.68
CA LEU A 281 70.60 -35.68 -25.76
C LEU A 281 70.05 -36.03 -24.37
N ALA A 282 70.92 -36.48 -23.44
CA ALA A 282 70.52 -36.73 -22.06
C ALA A 282 70.06 -35.44 -21.34
N LYS A 283 70.73 -34.31 -21.58
CA LYS A 283 70.35 -33.00 -21.03
C LYS A 283 68.97 -32.55 -21.53
N TYR A 284 68.73 -32.57 -22.84
CA TYR A 284 67.41 -32.21 -23.40
C TYR A 284 66.31 -33.20 -22.99
N GLY A 285 66.63 -34.50 -22.94
CA GLY A 285 65.71 -35.52 -22.41
C GLY A 285 65.32 -35.28 -20.95
N SER A 286 66.24 -34.75 -20.12
CA SER A 286 65.93 -34.35 -18.75
C SER A 286 65.00 -33.13 -18.67
N VAL A 287 65.17 -32.15 -19.56
CA VAL A 287 64.29 -30.97 -19.67
C VAL A 287 62.87 -31.38 -20.05
N ILE A 288 62.72 -32.21 -21.10
CA ILE A 288 61.42 -32.72 -21.54
C ILE A 288 60.72 -33.49 -20.42
N ARG A 289 61.45 -34.37 -19.72
CA ARG A 289 60.93 -35.14 -18.59
C ARG A 289 60.43 -34.24 -17.46
N ASN A 290 61.18 -33.19 -17.12
CA ASN A 290 60.81 -32.27 -16.04
C ASN A 290 59.59 -31.41 -16.42
N GLN A 291 59.56 -30.86 -17.63
CA GLN A 291 58.42 -30.06 -18.10
C GLN A 291 57.13 -30.90 -18.24
N SER A 292 57.24 -32.14 -18.72
CA SER A 292 56.11 -33.08 -18.79
C SER A 292 55.54 -33.40 -17.41
N ARG A 293 56.40 -33.63 -16.40
CA ARG A 293 55.96 -33.82 -15.00
C ARG A 293 55.29 -32.57 -14.43
N GLN A 294 55.81 -31.39 -14.71
CA GLN A 294 55.23 -30.12 -14.27
C GLN A 294 53.82 -29.90 -14.87
N ILE A 295 53.66 -30.13 -16.19
CA ILE A 295 52.36 -30.03 -16.86
C ILE A 295 51.37 -31.04 -16.27
N ASN A 296 51.79 -32.29 -16.08
CA ASN A 296 50.93 -33.31 -15.46
C ASN A 296 50.51 -32.92 -14.03
N GLY A 297 51.42 -32.33 -13.25
CA GLY A 297 51.10 -31.77 -11.92
C GLY A 297 50.03 -30.67 -11.99
N LEU A 298 50.18 -29.71 -12.89
CA LEU A 298 49.21 -28.63 -13.12
C LEU A 298 47.83 -29.18 -13.54
N VAL A 299 47.78 -30.14 -14.45
CA VAL A 299 46.53 -30.78 -14.88
C VAL A 299 45.83 -31.47 -13.71
N ASN A 300 46.57 -32.24 -12.90
CA ASN A 300 46.00 -32.91 -11.73
C ASN A 300 45.45 -31.90 -10.71
N GLN A 301 46.13 -30.77 -10.52
CA GLN A 301 45.65 -29.69 -9.65
C GLN A 301 44.35 -29.05 -10.16
N VAL A 302 44.23 -28.84 -11.47
CA VAL A 302 42.99 -28.31 -12.08
C VAL A 302 41.84 -29.30 -11.95
N ILE A 303 42.08 -30.59 -12.20
CA ILE A 303 41.06 -31.64 -12.04
C ILE A 303 40.58 -31.70 -10.58
N LEU A 304 41.50 -31.63 -9.61
CA LEU A 304 41.15 -31.60 -8.19
C LEU A 304 40.29 -30.38 -7.86
N PHE A 305 40.67 -29.19 -8.35
CA PHE A 305 39.92 -27.96 -8.12
C PHE A 305 38.48 -28.03 -8.67
N VAL A 306 38.30 -28.48 -9.91
CA VAL A 306 36.96 -28.65 -10.53
C VAL A 306 36.14 -29.68 -9.74
N SER A 307 36.76 -30.80 -9.36
CA SER A 307 36.08 -31.84 -8.57
C SER A 307 35.60 -31.29 -7.22
N THR A 308 36.41 -30.48 -6.54
CA THR A 308 36.03 -29.91 -5.23
C THR A 308 34.85 -28.93 -5.29
N GLN A 309 34.57 -28.29 -6.43
CA GLN A 309 33.39 -27.42 -6.58
C GLN A 309 32.07 -28.22 -6.52
N ASP A 310 32.06 -29.44 -7.04
CA ASP A 310 30.90 -30.34 -7.01
C ASP A 310 30.71 -31.07 -5.67
N LEU A 311 31.74 -31.10 -4.81
CA LEU A 311 31.74 -31.89 -3.58
C LEU A 311 30.94 -31.30 -2.41
N LYS A 312 30.33 -30.11 -2.54
CA LYS A 312 29.53 -29.47 -1.45
C LYS A 312 28.37 -30.33 -0.93
N GLY A 313 28.00 -31.42 -1.60
CA GLY A 313 26.96 -32.37 -1.17
C GLY A 313 27.43 -33.81 -0.89
N ARG A 314 28.73 -34.12 -0.86
CA ARG A 314 29.25 -35.51 -0.81
C ARG A 314 30.28 -35.81 0.29
N TYR A 315 30.33 -35.02 1.36
CA TYR A 315 31.16 -35.37 2.51
C TYR A 315 30.45 -36.39 3.40
N GLU A 316 31.02 -37.59 3.52
CA GLU A 316 30.58 -38.57 4.52
C GLU A 316 31.34 -38.30 5.83
N LEU A 317 30.69 -37.60 6.75
CA LEU A 317 31.30 -37.30 8.06
C LEU A 317 31.27 -38.55 8.92
N LYS A 318 32.45 -39.01 9.34
CA LYS A 318 32.63 -40.15 10.24
C LYS A 318 33.54 -39.74 11.39
N PRO A 319 33.30 -40.24 12.62
CA PRO A 319 34.25 -40.11 13.72
C PRO A 319 35.61 -40.70 13.31
N LEU A 320 36.69 -39.94 13.49
CA LEU A 320 38.03 -40.31 13.08
C LEU A 320 39.01 -39.83 14.15
N ALA A 321 39.94 -40.70 14.56
CA ALA A 321 41.05 -40.31 15.42
C ALA A 321 42.04 -39.51 14.58
N VAL A 322 42.19 -38.22 14.91
CA VAL A 322 43.10 -37.32 14.18
C VAL A 322 44.55 -37.80 14.26
N ALA A 323 44.94 -38.41 15.39
CA ALA A 323 46.26 -38.99 15.60
C ALA A 323 46.63 -39.99 14.50
N ASP A 324 45.72 -40.93 14.18
CA ASP A 324 45.98 -41.96 13.16
C ASP A 324 46.18 -41.36 11.75
N VAL A 325 45.47 -40.27 11.43
CA VAL A 325 45.64 -39.56 10.15
C VAL A 325 46.99 -38.85 10.11
N VAL A 326 47.37 -38.20 11.20
CA VAL A 326 48.64 -37.51 11.32
C VAL A 326 49.79 -38.52 11.23
N ASP A 327 49.73 -39.62 11.97
CA ASP A 327 50.76 -40.67 11.94
C ASP A 327 50.87 -41.33 10.56
N ALA A 328 49.74 -41.60 9.88
CA ALA A 328 49.75 -42.10 8.52
C ALA A 328 50.38 -41.11 7.53
N ALA A 329 50.09 -39.81 7.67
CA ALA A 329 50.67 -38.77 6.83
C ALA A 329 52.18 -38.61 7.09
N VAL A 330 52.61 -38.62 8.35
CA VAL A 330 54.02 -38.54 8.76
C VAL A 330 54.80 -39.74 8.24
N THR A 331 54.26 -40.95 8.42
CA THR A 331 54.88 -42.18 7.92
C THR A 331 54.97 -42.19 6.40
N GLY A 332 53.89 -41.79 5.71
CA GLY A 332 53.85 -41.73 4.25
C GLY A 332 54.75 -40.65 3.62
N THR A 333 55.19 -39.66 4.40
CA THR A 333 56.04 -38.55 3.91
C THR A 333 57.46 -38.56 4.49
N ALA A 334 57.79 -39.49 5.39
CA ALA A 334 59.07 -39.55 6.09
C ALA A 334 60.29 -39.54 5.13
N GLU A 335 60.21 -40.27 4.02
CA GLU A 335 61.30 -40.34 3.04
C GLU A 335 61.51 -39.01 2.29
N LEU A 336 60.42 -38.26 2.05
CA LEU A 336 60.46 -36.95 1.40
C LEU A 336 61.02 -35.89 2.35
N ILE A 337 60.62 -35.92 3.62
CA ILE A 337 61.11 -35.03 4.67
C ILE A 337 62.63 -35.20 4.85
N HIS A 338 63.09 -36.45 4.91
CA HIS A 338 64.51 -36.77 5.03
C HIS A 338 65.31 -36.34 3.78
N LYS A 339 64.80 -36.58 2.57
CA LYS A 339 65.44 -36.14 1.32
C LYS A 339 65.52 -34.61 1.17
N ALA A 340 64.55 -33.90 1.74
CA ALA A 340 64.52 -32.43 1.73
C ALA A 340 65.32 -31.79 2.89
N GLY A 341 65.88 -32.60 3.80
CA GLY A 341 66.73 -32.13 4.90
C GLY A 341 65.96 -31.48 6.06
N PHE A 342 64.65 -31.74 6.17
CA PHE A 342 63.83 -31.23 7.27
C PHE A 342 63.78 -32.23 8.43
N THR A 343 63.70 -31.72 9.66
CA THR A 343 63.42 -32.51 10.86
C THR A 343 61.99 -32.26 11.31
N LEU A 344 61.24 -33.34 11.56
CA LEU A 344 59.88 -33.26 12.08
C LEU A 344 59.90 -33.43 13.60
N GLU A 345 59.41 -32.44 14.34
CA GLU A 345 59.20 -32.53 15.78
C GLU A 345 57.76 -32.99 16.07
N GLN A 346 57.62 -34.12 16.74
CA GLN A 346 56.33 -34.64 17.23
C GLN A 346 56.24 -34.32 18.73
N HIS A 347 55.10 -33.77 19.18
CA HIS A 347 54.84 -33.41 20.59
C HIS A 347 53.65 -34.17 21.13
#